data_AF-A0A9P6WRL0-F1
#
_entry.id   AF-A0A9P6WRL0-F1
#
_cell.length_a   1.000
_cell.length_b   1.000
_cell.length_c   1.000
_cell.angle_alpha   90.00
_cell.angle_beta   90.00
_cell.angle_gamma   90.00
#
_symmetry.space_group_name_H-M   'P 1'
#
loop_
_entity.id
_entity.type
_entity.pdbx_description
1 polymer ?
#
loop_
_entity_poly.entity_id
_entity_poly.type
_entity_poly.pdbx_seq_one_letter_code
_entity_poly.pdbx_strand_id
1 'polypeptide(L)'
;MAYWPFAIMVALGNLGVGIAVPAMTSVVMQVSGKHHANSAEAALNANRQSGALVGVALMGTILHLLPDWHASLPVAYVAIAASYAVAVALVWRHLRRARNA
;
A
#
# COMPACT_ATOMS: atom_id res chain seq x y z
N MET A 1 1.28 -18.46 -23.27
CA MET A 1 2.07 -17.22 -23.15
C MET A 1 3.10 -17.38 -22.04
N ALA A 2 4.23 -16.71 -22.11
CA ALA A 2 5.26 -16.80 -21.08
C ALA A 2 4.83 -16.02 -19.82
N TYR A 3 4.64 -16.71 -18.68
CA TYR A 3 4.14 -16.12 -17.43
C TYR A 3 5.23 -15.42 -16.59
N TRP A 4 6.51 -15.66 -16.92
CA TRP A 4 7.64 -15.17 -16.15
C TRP A 4 7.72 -13.63 -16.04
N PRO A 5 7.34 -12.80 -17.05
CA PRO A 5 7.38 -11.35 -16.90
C PRO A 5 6.38 -10.87 -15.84
N PHE A 6 5.19 -11.47 -15.83
CA PHE A 6 4.19 -11.21 -14.80
C PHE A 6 4.68 -11.64 -13.42
N ALA A 7 5.27 -12.84 -13.31
CA ALA A 7 5.85 -13.32 -12.06
C ALA A 7 6.92 -12.38 -11.51
N ILE A 8 7.82 -11.86 -12.37
CA ILE A 8 8.84 -10.89 -11.97
C ILE A 8 8.21 -9.58 -11.48
N MET A 9 7.22 -9.04 -12.20
CA MET A 9 6.53 -7.81 -11.78
C MET A 9 5.86 -7.97 -10.41
N VAL A 10 5.16 -9.09 -10.21
CA VAL A 10 4.52 -9.40 -8.92
C VAL A 10 5.57 -9.58 -7.82
N ALA A 11 6.68 -10.26 -8.11
CA ALA A 11 7.77 -10.46 -7.14
C ALA A 11 8.41 -9.12 -6.72
N LEU A 12 8.70 -8.23 -7.67
CA LEU A 12 9.25 -6.91 -7.39
C LEU A 12 8.28 -6.03 -6.59
N GLY A 13 6.98 -6.06 -6.92
CA GLY A 13 5.95 -5.38 -6.15
C GLY A 13 5.90 -5.85 -4.70
N ASN A 14 5.87 -7.17 -4.48
CA ASN A 14 5.87 -7.75 -3.13
C ASN A 14 7.16 -7.47 -2.36
N LEU A 15 8.32 -7.50 -3.03
CA LEU A 15 9.60 -7.13 -2.43
C LEU A 15 9.57 -5.67 -1.95
N GLY A 16 9.07 -4.75 -2.78
CA GLY A 16 8.90 -3.35 -2.41
C GLY A 16 8.02 -3.16 -1.18
N VAL A 17 6.89 -3.87 -1.11
CA VAL A 17 6.01 -3.88 0.08
C VAL A 17 6.73 -4.44 1.30
N GLY A 18 7.47 -5.54 1.14
CA GLY A 18 8.24 -6.17 2.20
C GLY A 18 9.31 -5.26 2.82
N ILE A 19 9.83 -4.30 2.04
CA ILE A 19 10.77 -3.27 2.54
C ILE A 19 10.00 -2.08 3.13
N ALA A 20 8.96 -1.59 2.45
CA ALA A 20 8.26 -0.37 2.83
C ALA A 20 7.50 -0.50 4.17
N VAL A 21 6.84 -1.63 4.40
CA VAL A 21 6.02 -1.86 5.62
C VAL A 21 6.84 -1.78 6.91
N PRO A 22 7.97 -2.51 7.08
CA PRO A 22 8.79 -2.38 8.29
C PRO A 22 9.39 -0.98 8.42
N ALA A 23 9.85 -0.36 7.33
CA ALA A 23 10.38 1.00 7.37
C ALA A 23 9.35 2.03 7.89
N MET A 24 8.13 2.03 7.35
CA MET A 24 7.04 2.90 7.82
C MET A 24 6.72 2.67 9.30
N THR A 25 6.67 1.40 9.71
CA THR A 25 6.39 1.01 11.10
C THR A 25 7.46 1.53 12.05
N SER A 26 8.73 1.35 11.71
CA SER A 26 9.84 1.86 12.50
C SER A 26 9.79 3.38 12.66
N VAL A 27 9.52 4.12 11.58
CA VAL A 27 9.42 5.59 11.63
C VAL A 27 8.29 6.04 12.55
N VAL A 28 7.09 5.46 12.43
CA VAL A 28 5.94 5.83 13.29
C VAL A 28 6.28 5.58 14.76
N MET A 29 6.88 4.43 15.07
CA MET A 29 7.22 4.09 16.45
C MET A 29 8.35 4.97 17.01
N GLN A 30 9.35 5.31 16.19
CA GLN A 30 10.45 6.20 16.58
C GLN A 30 9.95 7.62 16.89
N VAL A 31 9.09 8.17 16.03
CA VAL A 31 8.55 9.54 16.21
C VAL A 31 7.62 9.62 17.42
N SER A 32 6.89 8.55 17.72
CA SER A 32 5.94 8.53 18.84
C SER A 32 6.61 8.44 20.21
N GLY A 33 7.87 8.00 20.26
CA GLY A 33 8.63 7.85 21.50
C GLY A 33 7.99 6.84 22.47
N LYS A 34 8.56 6.74 23.68
CA LYS A 34 8.12 5.73 24.68
C LYS A 34 6.76 6.06 25.30
N HIS A 35 6.46 7.33 25.49
CA HIS A 35 5.22 7.76 26.18
C HIS A 35 3.95 7.56 25.34
N HIS A 36 4.04 7.56 24.01
CA HIS A 36 2.89 7.38 23.12
C HIS A 36 2.97 6.12 22.25
N ALA A 37 3.91 5.22 22.51
CA ALA A 37 4.12 3.99 21.74
C ALA A 37 2.83 3.14 21.62
N ASN A 38 2.11 2.96 22.73
CA ASN A 38 0.88 2.14 22.73
C ASN A 38 -0.22 2.75 21.84
N SER A 39 -0.41 4.07 21.90
CA SER A 39 -1.38 4.76 21.06
C SER A 39 -0.97 4.76 19.58
N ALA A 40 0.33 4.90 19.29
CA ALA A 40 0.87 4.84 17.95
C ALA A 40 0.75 3.45 17.33
N GLU A 41 1.01 2.40 18.10
CA GLU A 41 0.81 1.02 17.68
C GLU A 41 -0.66 0.72 17.41
N ALA A 42 -1.56 1.15 18.30
CA ALA A 42 -3.00 1.01 18.12
C ALA A 42 -3.48 1.73 16.85
N ALA A 43 -3.04 2.97 16.62
CA ALA A 43 -3.35 3.73 15.42
C ALA A 43 -2.78 3.07 14.15
N LEU A 44 -1.55 2.55 14.21
CA LEU A 44 -0.92 1.86 13.08
C LEU A 44 -1.67 0.56 12.73
N ASN A 45 -2.09 -0.20 13.75
CA ASN A 45 -2.87 -1.41 13.55
C ASN A 45 -4.27 -1.09 12.98
N ALA A 46 -4.94 -0.07 13.50
CA ALA A 46 -6.22 0.41 12.98
C ALA A 46 -6.11 0.85 11.51
N ASN A 47 -5.03 1.55 11.14
CA ASN A 47 -4.75 1.94 9.75
C ASN A 47 -4.58 0.72 8.84
N ARG A 48 -3.84 -0.32 9.28
CA ARG A 48 -3.66 -1.55 8.48
C ARG A 48 -4.97 -2.30 8.31
N GLN A 49 -5.75 -2.47 9.38
CA GLN A 49 -7.04 -3.17 9.32
C GLN A 49 -8.04 -2.44 8.42
N SER A 50 -8.15 -1.12 8.57
CA SER A 50 -9.03 -0.31 7.73
C SER A 50 -8.60 -0.35 6.26
N GLY A 51 -7.29 -0.25 6.01
CA GLY A 51 -6.73 -0.37 4.66
C GLY A 51 -6.99 -1.73 4.02
N ALA A 52 -6.84 -2.82 4.78
CA ALA A 52 -7.13 -4.17 4.31
C ALA A 52 -8.63 -4.33 3.99
N LEU A 53 -9.53 -3.84 4.85
CA LEU A 53 -10.96 -3.89 4.63
C LEU A 53 -11.35 -3.17 3.32
N VAL A 54 -10.88 -1.93 3.15
CA VAL A 54 -11.17 -1.13 1.94
C VAL A 54 -10.56 -1.80 0.70
N GLY A 55 -9.33 -2.29 0.79
CA GLY A 55 -8.65 -2.96 -0.32
C GLY A 55 -9.36 -4.23 -0.77
N VAL A 56 -9.79 -5.08 0.18
CA VAL A 56 -10.54 -6.30 -0.11
C VAL A 56 -11.90 -5.98 -0.71
N ALA A 57 -12.63 -5.00 -0.16
CA ALA A 57 -13.92 -4.59 -0.70
C ALA A 57 -13.80 -4.05 -2.14
N LEU A 58 -12.79 -3.20 -2.39
CA LEU A 58 -12.51 -2.67 -3.73
C LEU A 58 -12.15 -3.80 -4.71
N MET A 59 -11.25 -4.70 -4.33
CA MET A 59 -10.82 -5.79 -5.19
C MET A 59 -11.97 -6.77 -5.47
N GLY A 60 -12.74 -7.13 -4.44
CA GLY A 60 -13.94 -7.95 -4.59
C GLY A 60 -14.98 -7.32 -5.52
N THR A 61 -15.16 -6.00 -5.44
CA THR A 61 -16.06 -5.25 -6.34
C THR A 61 -15.58 -5.32 -7.79
N ILE A 62 -14.27 -5.10 -8.04
CA ILE A 62 -13.68 -5.21 -9.39
C ILE A 62 -13.88 -6.61 -9.95
N LEU A 63 -13.57 -7.64 -9.16
CA LEU A 63 -13.69 -9.04 -9.59
C LEU A 63 -15.16 -9.46 -9.80
N HIS A 64 -16.12 -8.85 -9.08
CA HIS A 64 -17.55 -9.15 -9.22
C HIS A 64 -18.20 -8.45 -10.43
N LEU A 65 -17.80 -7.21 -10.73
CA LEU A 65 -18.45 -6.39 -11.77
C LEU A 65 -17.93 -6.66 -13.18
N LEU A 66 -16.70 -7.17 -13.32
CA LEU A 66 -16.11 -7.45 -14.63
C LEU A 66 -16.33 -8.91 -15.06
N PRO A 67 -16.54 -9.17 -16.36
CA PRO A 67 -17.08 -10.44 -16.86
C PRO A 67 -16.11 -11.61 -16.75
N ASP A 68 -14.80 -11.35 -16.79
CA ASP A 68 -13.78 -12.39 -16.73
C ASP A 68 -12.45 -11.88 -16.13
N TRP A 69 -11.48 -12.78 -16.04
CA TRP A 69 -10.16 -12.54 -15.47
C TRP A 69 -9.28 -11.68 -16.39
N HIS A 70 -9.52 -11.71 -17.70
CA HIS A 70 -8.78 -10.89 -18.66
C HIS A 70 -9.17 -9.42 -18.56
N ALA A 71 -10.40 -9.11 -18.17
CA ALA A 71 -10.87 -7.76 -17.94
C ALA A 71 -10.58 -7.28 -16.50
N SER A 72 -10.81 -8.14 -15.50
CA SER A 72 -10.70 -7.74 -14.09
C SER A 72 -9.27 -7.61 -13.57
N LEU A 73 -8.35 -8.51 -13.96
CA LEU A 73 -6.96 -8.47 -13.47
C LEU A 73 -6.21 -7.18 -13.88
N PRO A 74 -6.27 -6.69 -15.13
CA PRO A 74 -5.64 -5.42 -15.47
C PRO A 74 -6.17 -4.26 -14.65
N VAL A 75 -7.49 -4.18 -14.46
CA VAL A 75 -8.13 -3.11 -13.66
C VAL A 75 -7.70 -3.20 -12.19
N ALA A 76 -7.65 -4.40 -11.63
CA ALA A 76 -7.15 -4.69 -10.30
C ALA A 76 -5.70 -4.20 -10.10
N TYR A 77 -4.79 -4.58 -11.00
CA TYR A 77 -3.39 -4.18 -10.91
C TYR A 77 -3.19 -2.68 -11.15
N VAL A 78 -3.99 -2.05 -12.03
CA VAL A 78 -3.99 -0.59 -12.21
C VAL A 78 -4.45 0.12 -10.93
N ALA A 79 -5.49 -0.38 -10.27
CA ALA A 79 -5.96 0.19 -9.01
C ALA A 79 -4.91 0.10 -7.89
N ILE A 80 -4.20 -1.05 -7.79
CA ILE A 80 -3.07 -1.22 -6.87
C ILE A 80 -1.95 -0.23 -7.20
N ALA A 81 -1.53 -0.17 -8.47
CA ALA A 81 -0.45 0.71 -8.92
C ALA A 81 -0.78 2.19 -8.69
N ALA A 82 -2.02 2.62 -8.98
CA ALA A 82 -2.49 3.97 -8.72
C ALA A 82 -2.47 4.30 -7.22
N SER A 83 -2.86 3.35 -6.36
CA SER A 83 -2.81 3.52 -4.91
C SER A 83 -1.37 3.73 -4.41
N TYR A 84 -0.41 2.96 -4.92
CA TYR A 84 1.01 3.19 -4.62
C TYR A 84 1.52 4.52 -5.17
N ALA A 85 1.13 4.92 -6.39
CA ALA A 85 1.50 6.21 -6.96
C ALA A 85 0.98 7.38 -6.12
N VAL A 86 -0.26 7.30 -5.61
CA VAL A 86 -0.83 8.27 -4.68
C VAL A 86 -0.03 8.31 -3.38
N ALA A 87 0.31 7.15 -2.80
CA ALA A 87 1.14 7.10 -1.59
C ALA A 87 2.50 7.77 -1.81
N VAL A 88 3.18 7.48 -2.91
CA VAL A 88 4.45 8.13 -3.28
C VAL A 88 4.27 9.64 -3.44
N ALA A 89 3.22 10.08 -4.15
CA ALA A 89 2.94 11.50 -4.36
C ALA A 89 2.68 12.23 -3.04
N LEU A 90 1.94 11.61 -2.10
CA LEU A 90 1.68 12.16 -0.77
C LEU A 90 2.97 12.27 0.05
N VAL A 91 3.75 11.18 0.14
CA VAL A 91 5.04 11.18 0.84
C VAL A 91 5.94 12.27 0.27
N TRP A 92 6.09 12.32 -1.05
CA TRP A 92 6.94 13.29 -1.71
C TRP A 92 6.47 14.73 -1.47
N ARG A 93 5.17 14.99 -1.52
CA ARG A 93 4.59 16.31 -1.23
C ARG A 93 4.86 16.75 0.21
N HIS A 94 4.70 15.86 1.19
CA HIS A 94 4.89 16.18 2.60
C HIS A 94 6.36 16.28 2.99
N LEU A 95 7.23 15.44 2.42
CA LEU A 95 8.67 15.51 2.65
C LEU A 95 9.28 16.80 2.08
N ARG A 96 8.86 17.23 0.87
CA ARG A 96 9.27 18.53 0.31
C ARG A 96 8.83 19.70 1.17
N ARG A 97 7.61 19.65 1.72
CA ARG A 97 7.11 20.69 2.62
C ARG A 97 7.93 20.76 3.90
N ALA A 98 8.24 19.63 4.53
CA ALA A 98 9.06 19.57 5.73
C ALA A 98 10.49 20.08 5.51
N ARG A 99 11.06 19.90 4.31
CA ARG A 99 12.40 20.38 3.97
C ARG A 99 12.46 21.90 3.70
N ASN A 100 11.35 22.50 3.27
CA ASN A 100 11.28 23.91 2.89
C ASN A 100 10.68 24.80 3.99
N ALA A 101 10.30 24.22 5.13
CA ALA A 101 9.81 24.91 6.33
C ALA A 101 10.94 25.03 7.35
#